data_AF-A0A965Z5J2-F1
#
_entry.id   AF-A0A965Z5J2-F1
#
_cell.length_a   1.000
_cell.length_b   1.000
_cell.length_c   1.000
_cell.angle_alpha   90.00
_cell.angle_beta   90.00
_cell.angle_gamma   90.00
#
_symmetry.space_group_name_H-M   'P 1'
#
loop_
_entity.id
_entity.type
_entity.pdbx_description
1 polymer ?
#
loop_
_entity_poly.entity_id
_entity_poly.type
_entity_poly.pdbx_seq_one_letter_code
_entity_poly.pdbx_strand_id
1 'polypeptide(L)'
;MKRISTVRVLAVMPPMVQVNTPYPSTACLTGFLRSRGVDAFQADLALELVLELFSRAGVERVRARRPMKSTESVRSFRKQFDRYADTVESAIAFLQGRDPTLAHRIAARNFLPEGPRFRNLETFVADGNGDPLAWAFGALGTQDRAKHLATLYLNDLADAIRDAVDPRFEFARYGESLARSQPTFDPLAEALAAPPTLVDEILRERVHAALKTHRPDLVLVSVPFPGCVYGAFRIAQAIKAADPRIATALGGGFVNTELRELSEPRTFDFFDYVTLDDGERPVLALVEHLRGERPLSKLVRTVVYKQRNIFRLNWNEPDIPFAETGAPTWDGLPLDRYLSVLDLLNPMHRLWSDGRWNKLAVAHGCYWRKCSFCDLKLDYIARYEALPAKVLVDRIEAAIAETGQTGFHFTDEAAPPAALKTLAAELKRRKVAISWWGNIRFEKAFTPDLCRELAESGCIAVSGGLEAASDRLLKLMNKGVTVAQAARAAKAFADAGILVHA
;
A
#
# COMPACT_ATOMS: atom_id res chain seq x y z
N MET A 1 10.40 -16.53 -39.87
CA MET A 1 9.55 -15.93 -38.80
C MET A 1 10.41 -15.74 -37.56
N LYS A 2 10.86 -14.52 -37.27
CA LYS A 2 11.47 -14.22 -35.96
C LYS A 2 10.36 -14.44 -34.93
N ARG A 3 10.57 -15.34 -33.96
CA ARG A 3 9.73 -15.40 -32.75
C ARG A 3 9.66 -13.97 -32.22
N ILE A 4 8.48 -13.35 -32.23
CA ILE A 4 8.23 -12.16 -31.44
C ILE A 4 8.43 -12.63 -30.01
N SER A 5 9.61 -12.37 -29.43
CA SER A 5 9.90 -12.76 -28.04
C SER A 5 8.98 -11.93 -27.17
N THR A 6 7.93 -12.57 -26.65
CA THR A 6 7.01 -11.96 -25.70
C THR A 6 7.80 -11.63 -24.45
N VAL A 7 8.20 -10.37 -24.30
CA VAL A 7 8.83 -9.86 -23.07
C VAL A 7 7.88 -10.13 -21.91
N ARG A 8 8.33 -10.94 -20.95
CA ARG A 8 7.60 -11.29 -19.73
C ARG A 8 7.89 -10.27 -18.65
N VAL A 9 6.85 -9.64 -18.12
CA VAL A 9 6.98 -8.57 -17.12
C VAL A 9 6.51 -9.08 -15.77
N LEU A 10 7.31 -8.88 -14.72
CA LEU A 10 6.92 -9.15 -13.33
C LEU A 10 6.92 -7.84 -12.54
N ALA A 11 5.77 -7.40 -12.06
CA ALA A 11 5.65 -6.26 -11.17
C ALA A 11 5.70 -6.72 -9.70
N VAL A 12 6.63 -6.20 -8.92
CA VAL A 12 6.80 -6.60 -7.52
C VAL A 12 6.63 -5.44 -6.56
N MET A 13 6.03 -5.75 -5.41
CA MET A 13 5.93 -4.84 -4.28
C MET A 13 7.03 -5.15 -3.25
N PRO A 14 7.93 -4.21 -2.91
CA PRO A 14 8.93 -4.39 -1.87
C PRO A 14 8.29 -4.39 -0.46
N PRO A 15 8.99 -4.94 0.55
CA PRO A 15 8.57 -4.87 1.95
C PRO A 15 8.27 -3.45 2.47
N MET A 16 7.64 -3.40 3.65
CA MET A 16 7.26 -2.15 4.35
C MET A 16 6.11 -1.39 3.70
N VAL A 17 5.25 -2.09 2.96
CA VAL A 17 3.92 -1.60 2.56
C VAL A 17 2.82 -2.25 3.40
N GLN A 18 1.58 -1.81 3.18
CA GLN A 18 0.39 -2.35 3.84
C GLN A 18 0.25 -3.86 3.65
N VAL A 19 0.07 -4.61 4.74
CA VAL A 19 -0.13 -6.08 4.75
C VAL A 19 -1.59 -6.52 4.79
N ASN A 20 -2.52 -5.56 4.85
CA ASN A 20 -3.97 -5.81 4.85
C ASN A 20 -4.61 -5.80 3.47
N THR A 21 -3.93 -5.19 2.49
CA THR A 21 -4.41 -5.13 1.11
C THR A 21 -3.24 -4.95 0.15
N PRO A 22 -3.34 -5.48 -1.08
CA PRO A 22 -2.40 -5.14 -2.13
C PRO A 22 -2.29 -3.62 -2.30
N TYR A 23 -1.07 -3.14 -2.50
CA TYR A 23 -0.86 -1.77 -2.95
C TYR A 23 -1.28 -1.63 -4.43
N PRO A 24 -1.99 -0.57 -4.83
CA PRO A 24 -2.70 -0.55 -6.12
C PRO A 24 -1.79 -0.52 -7.35
N SER A 25 -0.55 -0.01 -7.23
CA SER A 25 0.31 0.23 -8.40
C SER A 25 0.60 -1.01 -9.24
N THR A 26 0.90 -2.16 -8.62
CA THR A 26 1.17 -3.41 -9.35
C THR A 26 -0.10 -3.97 -10.00
N ALA A 27 -1.25 -3.90 -9.31
CA ALA A 27 -2.53 -4.36 -9.83
C ALA A 27 -3.00 -3.52 -11.03
N CYS A 28 -2.91 -2.18 -10.93
CA CYS A 28 -3.25 -1.27 -12.01
C CYS A 28 -2.35 -1.49 -13.23
N LEU A 29 -1.04 -1.51 -13.03
CA LEU A 29 -0.08 -1.62 -14.12
C LEU A 29 -0.12 -3.00 -14.80
N THR A 30 -0.31 -4.07 -14.02
CA THR A 30 -0.47 -5.43 -14.57
C THR A 30 -1.75 -5.53 -15.41
N GLY A 31 -2.86 -4.98 -14.92
CA GLY A 31 -4.13 -4.94 -15.67
C GLY A 31 -3.99 -4.17 -16.97
N PHE A 32 -3.37 -2.98 -16.92
CA PHE A 32 -3.06 -2.18 -18.10
C PHE A 32 -2.20 -2.95 -19.12
N LEU A 33 -1.07 -3.51 -18.68
CA LEU A 33 -0.14 -4.23 -19.57
C LEU A 33 -0.81 -5.43 -20.25
N ARG A 34 -1.61 -6.20 -19.50
CA ARG A 34 -2.40 -7.31 -20.06
C ARG A 34 -3.43 -6.84 -21.09
N SER A 35 -4.08 -5.69 -20.86
CA SER A 35 -5.00 -5.08 -21.85
C SER A 35 -4.30 -4.69 -23.15
N ARG A 36 -2.97 -4.52 -23.12
CA ARG A 36 -2.11 -4.25 -24.29
C ARG A 36 -1.41 -5.50 -24.84
N GLY A 37 -1.80 -6.70 -24.39
CA GLY A 37 -1.24 -7.97 -24.86
C GLY A 37 0.19 -8.26 -24.38
N VAL A 38 0.62 -7.62 -23.29
CA VAL A 38 1.90 -7.93 -22.63
C VAL A 38 1.69 -9.07 -21.64
N ASP A 39 2.61 -10.05 -21.63
CA ASP A 39 2.63 -11.14 -20.68
C ASP A 39 3.12 -10.65 -19.32
N ALA A 40 2.19 -10.12 -18.51
CA ALA A 40 2.48 -9.46 -17.25
C ALA A 40 1.96 -10.26 -16.04
N PHE A 41 2.80 -10.33 -15.00
CA PHE A 41 2.57 -10.99 -13.73
C PHE A 41 2.84 -10.02 -12.59
N GLN A 42 2.41 -10.39 -11.38
CA GLN A 42 2.68 -9.62 -10.18
C GLN A 42 2.95 -10.52 -8.98
N ALA A 43 3.71 -10.00 -8.01
CA ALA A 43 3.96 -10.65 -6.72
C ALA A 43 4.07 -9.61 -5.60
N ASP A 44 3.54 -9.95 -4.42
CA ASP A 44 3.64 -9.13 -3.22
C ASP A 44 4.70 -9.70 -2.28
N LEU A 45 5.95 -9.30 -2.50
CA LEU A 45 7.08 -9.78 -1.70
C LEU A 45 7.04 -9.24 -0.27
N ALA A 46 6.29 -8.16 -0.01
CA ALA A 46 6.06 -7.66 1.34
C ALA A 46 5.22 -8.64 2.15
N LEU A 47 4.07 -9.04 1.60
CA LEU A 47 3.20 -10.01 2.24
C LEU A 47 3.91 -11.36 2.41
N GLU A 48 4.59 -11.86 1.37
CA GLU A 48 5.31 -13.13 1.44
C GLU A 48 6.39 -13.14 2.52
N LEU A 49 7.18 -12.05 2.64
CA LEU A 49 8.19 -11.91 3.68
C LEU A 49 7.57 -11.94 5.08
N VAL A 50 6.50 -11.16 5.29
CA VAL A 50 5.83 -11.07 6.59
C VAL A 50 5.23 -12.42 7.00
N LEU A 51 4.57 -13.12 6.07
CA LEU A 51 3.98 -14.42 6.36
C LEU A 51 5.04 -15.50 6.63
N GLU A 52 6.21 -15.42 5.98
CA GLU A 52 7.33 -16.32 6.30
C GLU A 52 7.90 -16.01 7.68
N LEU A 53 8.14 -14.74 8.02
CA LEU A 53 8.61 -14.33 9.35
C LEU A 53 7.63 -14.71 10.46
N PHE A 54 6.33 -14.62 10.19
CA PHE A 54 5.24 -14.97 11.11
C PHE A 54 4.69 -16.39 10.85
N SER A 55 5.59 -17.31 10.55
CA SER A 55 5.33 -18.75 10.54
C SER A 55 6.10 -19.43 11.68
N ARG A 56 5.78 -20.70 11.96
CA ARG A 56 6.58 -21.50 12.91
C ARG A 56 8.05 -21.53 12.49
N ALA A 57 8.31 -21.81 11.21
CA ALA A 57 9.66 -21.86 10.66
C ALA A 57 10.37 -20.50 10.77
N GLY A 58 9.65 -19.40 10.52
CA GLY A 58 10.17 -18.04 10.67
C GLY A 58 10.62 -17.73 12.08
N VAL A 59 9.76 -17.97 13.07
CA VAL A 59 10.12 -17.69 14.47
C VAL A 59 11.24 -18.60 14.98
N GLU A 60 11.31 -19.86 14.53
CA GLU A 60 12.43 -20.77 14.79
C GLU A 60 13.75 -20.22 14.25
N ARG A 61 13.77 -19.72 13.00
CA ARG A 61 14.94 -19.05 12.41
C ARG A 61 15.34 -17.83 13.23
N VAL A 62 14.37 -17.04 13.72
CA VAL A 62 14.64 -15.88 14.60
C VAL A 62 15.25 -16.32 15.93
N ARG A 63 14.72 -17.37 16.58
CA ARG A 63 15.28 -17.91 17.84
C ARG A 63 16.70 -18.45 17.67
N ALA A 64 16.99 -19.08 16.54
CA ALA A 64 18.31 -19.63 16.24
C ALA A 64 19.40 -18.55 16.10
N ARG A 65 19.04 -17.30 15.82
CA ARG A 65 20.00 -16.19 15.69
C ARG A 65 20.45 -15.66 17.06
N ARG A 66 21.73 -15.32 17.15
CA ARG A 66 22.25 -14.51 18.28
C ARG A 66 21.61 -13.12 18.19
N PRO A 67 21.01 -12.59 19.26
CA PRO A 67 20.26 -11.35 19.17
C PRO A 67 21.25 -10.18 19.10
N MET A 68 20.96 -9.19 18.25
CA MET A 68 21.73 -7.95 18.18
C MET A 68 21.60 -7.14 19.47
N LYS A 69 20.38 -7.05 20.03
CA LYS A 69 20.09 -6.39 21.30
C LYS A 69 19.33 -7.34 22.23
N SER A 70 19.60 -7.25 23.52
CA SER A 70 18.80 -7.92 24.55
C SER A 70 17.78 -6.93 25.11
N THR A 71 16.78 -6.57 24.31
CA THR A 71 15.68 -5.70 24.75
C THR A 71 14.64 -6.52 25.53
N GLU A 72 13.67 -5.84 26.11
CA GLU A 72 12.58 -6.51 26.81
C GLU A 72 11.77 -7.42 25.88
N SER A 73 11.45 -6.96 24.68
CA SER A 73 10.71 -7.75 23.67
C SER A 73 11.46 -9.02 23.30
N VAL A 74 12.79 -8.95 23.12
CA VAL A 74 13.64 -10.13 22.83
C VAL A 74 13.65 -11.11 24.01
N ARG A 75 13.77 -10.62 25.25
CA ARG A 75 13.73 -11.48 26.45
C ARG A 75 12.37 -12.15 26.60
N SER A 76 11.28 -11.41 26.40
CA SER A 76 9.91 -11.94 26.49
C SER A 76 9.67 -13.02 25.42
N PHE A 77 10.02 -12.73 24.17
CA PHE A 77 9.93 -13.70 23.07
C PHE A 77 10.70 -14.99 23.38
N ARG A 78 11.94 -14.89 23.85
CA ARG A 78 12.77 -16.07 24.18
C ARG A 78 12.21 -16.88 25.35
N LYS A 79 11.71 -16.22 26.39
CA LYS A 79 11.12 -16.89 27.56
C LYS A 79 9.83 -17.62 27.20
N GLN A 80 9.04 -17.07 26.27
CA GLN A 80 7.74 -17.59 25.86
C GLN A 80 7.78 -18.28 24.50
N PHE A 81 8.96 -18.66 24.00
CA PHE A 81 9.10 -19.06 22.59
C PHE A 81 8.17 -20.20 22.20
N ASP A 82 8.09 -21.25 23.02
CA ASP A 82 7.32 -22.44 22.65
C ASP A 82 5.85 -22.06 22.42
N ARG A 83 5.32 -21.12 23.21
CA ARG A 83 3.99 -20.53 22.99
C ARG A 83 3.92 -19.74 21.68
N TYR A 84 4.90 -18.87 21.39
CA TYR A 84 4.93 -18.14 20.11
C TYR A 84 4.95 -19.09 18.91
N ALA A 85 5.81 -20.11 18.94
CA ALA A 85 5.92 -21.12 17.89
C ALA A 85 4.61 -21.92 17.70
N ASP A 86 3.89 -22.18 18.79
CA ASP A 86 2.63 -22.91 18.76
C ASP A 86 1.42 -22.06 18.35
N THR A 87 1.45 -20.75 18.57
CA THR A 87 0.29 -19.88 18.32
C THR A 87 0.41 -18.96 17.11
N VAL A 88 1.61 -18.75 16.54
CA VAL A 88 1.81 -17.76 15.47
C VAL A 88 0.97 -18.03 14.23
N GLU A 89 0.90 -19.28 13.77
CA GLU A 89 0.11 -19.64 12.58
C GLU A 89 -1.39 -19.53 12.83
N SER A 90 -1.84 -19.87 14.04
CA SER A 90 -3.24 -19.67 14.46
C SER A 90 -3.62 -18.19 14.52
N ALA A 91 -2.73 -17.33 15.03
CA ALA A 91 -2.95 -15.88 15.05
C ALA A 91 -3.04 -15.32 13.62
N ILE A 92 -2.15 -15.77 12.72
CA ILE A 92 -2.18 -15.38 11.30
C ILE A 92 -3.46 -15.87 10.62
N ALA A 93 -3.84 -17.14 10.80
CA ALA A 93 -5.07 -17.68 10.23
C ALA A 93 -6.31 -16.94 10.73
N PHE A 94 -6.36 -16.58 12.01
CA PHE A 94 -7.43 -15.76 12.57
C PHE A 94 -7.48 -14.36 11.93
N LEU A 95 -6.35 -13.66 11.82
CA LEU A 95 -6.28 -12.33 11.21
C LEU A 95 -6.57 -12.35 9.70
N GLN A 96 -6.37 -13.47 9.01
CA GLN A 96 -6.78 -13.68 7.62
C GLN A 96 -8.27 -14.04 7.48
N GLY A 97 -8.99 -14.21 8.60
CA GLY A 97 -10.38 -14.69 8.61
C GLY A 97 -10.55 -16.18 8.29
N ARG A 98 -9.45 -16.95 8.24
CA ARG A 98 -9.47 -18.39 7.95
C ARG A 98 -9.86 -19.25 9.15
N ASP A 99 -9.73 -18.73 10.37
CA ASP A 99 -10.22 -19.39 11.59
C ASP A 99 -10.89 -18.39 12.55
N PRO A 100 -12.13 -17.95 12.27
CA PRO A 100 -12.83 -16.97 13.11
C PRO A 100 -13.23 -17.53 14.49
N THR A 101 -13.16 -18.85 14.70
CA THR A 101 -13.59 -19.49 15.95
C THR A 101 -12.64 -19.21 17.12
N LEU A 102 -11.37 -18.90 16.81
CA LEU A 102 -10.36 -18.52 17.80
C LEU A 102 -10.66 -17.21 18.53
N ALA A 103 -11.60 -16.40 18.04
CA ALA A 103 -11.94 -15.13 18.63
C ALA A 103 -12.21 -15.23 20.14
N HIS A 104 -12.96 -16.24 20.59
CA HIS A 104 -13.26 -16.43 22.01
C HIS A 104 -12.01 -16.72 22.84
N ARG A 105 -11.11 -17.58 22.33
CA ARG A 105 -9.87 -17.95 23.04
C ARG A 105 -8.87 -16.81 23.11
N ILE A 106 -8.76 -16.05 22.03
CA ILE A 106 -7.91 -14.86 21.95
C ILE A 106 -8.48 -13.75 22.85
N ALA A 107 -9.78 -13.47 22.76
CA ALA A 107 -10.44 -12.45 23.58
C ALA A 107 -10.38 -12.74 25.08
N ALA A 108 -10.40 -14.01 25.47
CA ALA A 108 -10.21 -14.47 26.84
C ALA A 108 -8.77 -14.37 27.35
N ARG A 109 -7.80 -13.97 26.51
CA ARG A 109 -6.37 -13.76 26.84
C ARG A 109 -5.62 -14.98 27.37
N ASN A 110 -6.19 -16.18 27.24
CA ASN A 110 -5.58 -17.43 27.71
C ASN A 110 -4.87 -18.22 26.60
N PHE A 111 -4.85 -17.70 25.37
CA PHE A 111 -4.30 -18.39 24.21
C PHE A 111 -2.94 -17.85 23.78
N LEU A 112 -2.89 -16.60 23.31
CA LEU A 112 -1.66 -15.97 22.82
C LEU A 112 -0.72 -15.60 23.99
N PRO A 113 0.61 -15.74 23.85
CA PRO A 113 1.54 -15.14 24.79
C PRO A 113 1.47 -13.61 24.68
N GLU A 114 1.65 -12.94 25.81
CA GLU A 114 1.58 -11.47 25.90
C GLU A 114 2.97 -10.91 26.22
N GLY A 115 3.44 -9.97 25.41
CA GLY A 115 4.70 -9.26 25.61
C GLY A 115 4.50 -7.80 26.05
N PRO A 116 5.55 -6.97 25.97
CA PRO A 116 5.52 -5.60 26.46
C PRO A 116 4.40 -4.72 25.89
N ARG A 117 3.92 -4.97 24.66
CA ARG A 117 2.85 -4.19 24.01
C ARG A 117 1.50 -4.32 24.73
N PHE A 118 1.28 -5.38 25.51
CA PHE A 118 0.03 -5.59 26.24
C PHE A 118 -0.10 -4.72 27.50
N ARG A 119 0.99 -4.13 28.02
CA ARG A 119 0.95 -3.24 29.19
C ARG A 119 0.01 -2.06 29.02
N ASN A 120 -0.08 -1.53 27.80
CA ASN A 120 -0.97 -0.39 27.53
C ASN A 120 -2.44 -0.72 27.79
N LEU A 121 -2.83 -2.00 27.78
CA LEU A 121 -4.18 -2.43 28.15
C LEU A 121 -4.46 -2.23 29.65
N GLU A 122 -3.42 -2.26 30.50
CA GLU A 122 -3.53 -2.12 31.96
C GLU A 122 -3.72 -0.66 32.38
N THR A 123 -3.16 0.30 31.63
CA THR A 123 -3.26 1.74 31.94
C THR A 123 -4.70 2.28 31.81
N PHE A 124 -5.52 1.67 30.95
CA PHE A 124 -6.94 2.04 30.79
C PHE A 124 -7.84 1.44 31.89
N VAL A 125 -7.31 0.59 32.79
CA VAL A 125 -8.07 -0.08 33.88
C VAL A 125 -8.24 0.85 35.10
N ALA A 126 -7.43 1.92 35.20
CA ALA A 126 -7.24 2.66 36.44
C ALA A 126 -8.41 3.55 36.90
N ASP A 127 -9.43 3.78 36.06
CA ASP A 127 -10.58 4.65 36.38
C ASP A 127 -11.80 3.88 36.95
N GLY A 128 -11.55 2.87 37.79
CA GLY A 128 -12.49 2.43 38.84
C GLY A 128 -13.84 1.81 38.43
N ASN A 129 -14.14 1.67 37.13
CA ASN A 129 -15.27 0.91 36.60
C ASN A 129 -14.75 -0.16 35.62
N GLY A 130 -15.29 -1.37 35.72
CA GLY A 130 -14.76 -2.59 35.08
C GLY A 130 -14.49 -2.53 33.57
N ASP A 131 -13.59 -3.43 33.16
CA ASP A 131 -13.01 -3.64 31.83
C ASP A 131 -12.50 -2.34 31.15
N PRO A 132 -11.18 -2.13 30.98
CA PRO A 132 -10.58 -0.96 30.28
C PRO A 132 -11.10 -0.73 28.86
N LEU A 133 -11.77 -1.76 28.35
CA LEU A 133 -12.34 -1.89 27.04
C LEU A 133 -13.88 -1.72 27.08
N ALA A 134 -14.58 -1.68 28.21
CA ALA A 134 -16.05 -1.63 28.25
C ALA A 134 -16.68 -0.51 27.39
N TRP A 135 -16.09 0.68 27.35
CA TRP A 135 -16.60 1.80 26.53
C TRP A 135 -16.38 1.60 25.01
N ALA A 136 -15.26 0.99 24.60
CA ALA A 136 -15.00 0.67 23.20
C ALA A 136 -15.59 -0.70 22.78
N PHE A 137 -15.85 -1.60 23.73
CA PHE A 137 -16.17 -3.01 23.52
C PHE A 137 -17.59 -3.40 23.95
N GLY A 138 -18.37 -2.47 24.50
CA GLY A 138 -19.83 -2.55 24.46
C GLY A 138 -20.37 -2.46 23.02
N ALA A 139 -19.62 -1.85 22.10
CA ALA A 139 -19.94 -1.71 20.68
C ALA A 139 -19.13 -2.64 19.75
N LEU A 140 -17.88 -2.99 20.11
CA LEU A 140 -17.02 -3.91 19.34
C LEU A 140 -17.24 -5.36 19.79
N GLY A 141 -17.68 -6.22 18.86
CA GLY A 141 -17.93 -7.63 19.13
C GLY A 141 -16.65 -8.42 19.50
N THR A 142 -16.81 -9.65 20.00
CA THR A 142 -15.69 -10.55 20.39
C THR A 142 -14.62 -10.69 19.30
N GLN A 143 -15.03 -10.64 18.02
CA GLN A 143 -14.12 -10.68 16.87
C GLN A 143 -13.14 -9.51 16.86
N ASP A 144 -13.62 -8.28 17.06
CA ASP A 144 -12.79 -7.09 17.01
C ASP A 144 -11.81 -7.04 18.20
N ARG A 145 -12.26 -7.47 19.39
CA ARG A 145 -11.37 -7.69 20.54
C ARG A 145 -10.27 -8.66 20.24
N ALA A 146 -10.60 -9.79 19.64
CA ALA A 146 -9.60 -10.77 19.26
C ALA A 146 -8.64 -10.22 18.20
N LYS A 147 -9.12 -9.47 17.20
CA LYS A 147 -8.26 -8.83 16.19
C LYS A 147 -7.28 -7.85 16.81
N HIS A 148 -7.74 -7.00 17.74
CA HIS A 148 -6.86 -6.07 18.44
C HIS A 148 -5.77 -6.79 19.22
N LEU A 149 -6.13 -7.81 20.01
CA LEU A 149 -5.17 -8.59 20.80
C LEU A 149 -4.19 -9.39 19.92
N ALA A 150 -4.66 -9.98 18.83
CA ALA A 150 -3.80 -10.65 17.86
C ALA A 150 -2.86 -9.66 17.15
N THR A 151 -3.30 -8.42 16.91
CA THR A 151 -2.45 -7.35 16.37
C THR A 151 -1.36 -6.94 17.36
N LEU A 152 -1.68 -6.81 18.65
CA LEU A 152 -0.67 -6.57 19.70
C LEU A 152 0.35 -7.70 19.78
N TYR A 153 -0.10 -8.96 19.69
CA TYR A 153 0.77 -10.14 19.63
C TYR A 153 1.76 -10.09 18.45
N LEU A 154 1.29 -9.77 17.25
CA LEU A 154 2.18 -9.62 16.09
C LEU A 154 3.13 -8.42 16.23
N ASN A 155 2.69 -7.33 16.86
CA ASN A 155 3.53 -6.18 17.16
C ASN A 155 4.65 -6.52 18.16
N ASP A 156 4.38 -7.33 19.19
CA ASP A 156 5.42 -7.84 20.11
C ASP A 156 6.44 -8.71 19.37
N LEU A 157 5.98 -9.60 18.49
CA LEU A 157 6.86 -10.43 17.67
C LEU A 157 7.70 -9.58 16.71
N ALA A 158 7.10 -8.55 16.11
CA ALA A 158 7.81 -7.60 15.25
C ALA A 158 8.90 -6.84 16.00
N ASP A 159 8.62 -6.36 17.21
CA ASP A 159 9.62 -5.70 18.06
C ASP A 159 10.78 -6.66 18.41
N ALA A 160 10.46 -7.93 18.70
CA ALA A 160 11.47 -8.95 18.96
C ALA A 160 12.34 -9.24 17.73
N ILE A 161 11.74 -9.36 16.53
CA ILE A 161 12.47 -9.52 15.26
C ILE A 161 13.36 -8.30 15.01
N ARG A 162 12.82 -7.09 15.16
CA ARG A 162 13.55 -5.85 14.95
C ARG A 162 14.81 -5.79 15.82
N ASP A 163 14.64 -6.05 17.10
CA ASP A 163 15.72 -5.90 18.07
C ASP A 163 16.70 -7.10 18.06
N ALA A 164 16.25 -8.29 17.63
CA ALA A 164 17.09 -9.48 17.58
C ALA A 164 17.85 -9.65 16.27
N VAL A 165 17.23 -9.41 15.11
CA VAL A 165 17.78 -9.84 13.81
C VAL A 165 17.83 -8.77 12.73
N ASP A 166 16.98 -7.74 12.76
CA ASP A 166 17.05 -6.64 11.80
C ASP A 166 16.47 -5.32 12.35
N PRO A 167 17.30 -4.33 12.71
CA PRO A 167 16.82 -3.08 13.31
C PRO A 167 15.92 -2.23 12.40
N ARG A 168 15.80 -2.57 11.11
CA ARG A 168 15.01 -1.84 10.10
C ARG A 168 13.61 -2.43 9.91
N PHE A 169 13.32 -3.58 10.50
CA PHE A 169 12.02 -4.25 10.34
C PHE A 169 10.92 -3.55 11.14
N GLU A 170 9.81 -3.22 10.48
CA GLU A 170 8.59 -2.69 11.08
C GLU A 170 7.35 -3.42 10.52
N PHE A 171 6.38 -3.75 11.38
CA PHE A 171 5.23 -4.58 10.99
C PHE A 171 3.93 -3.79 10.72
N ALA A 172 3.46 -2.98 11.69
CA ALA A 172 2.11 -2.39 11.62
C ALA A 172 2.10 -0.87 11.49
N ARG A 173 3.14 -0.17 11.98
CA ARG A 173 3.17 1.30 11.95
C ARG A 173 3.92 1.80 10.74
N TYR A 174 3.14 2.30 9.79
CA TYR A 174 3.59 3.04 8.64
C TYR A 174 4.46 4.23 9.08
N GLY A 175 5.76 4.16 8.80
CA GLY A 175 6.51 5.30 8.30
C GLY A 175 6.79 6.50 9.21
N GLU A 176 6.75 6.42 10.55
CA GLU A 176 7.24 7.54 11.37
C GLU A 176 8.78 7.57 11.49
N SER A 177 9.45 6.40 11.51
CA SER A 177 10.91 6.35 11.66
C SER A 177 11.66 6.34 10.31
N LEU A 178 11.02 5.81 9.25
CA LEU A 178 11.61 5.63 7.91
C LEU A 178 11.18 6.67 6.87
N ALA A 179 10.30 7.64 7.21
CA ALA A 179 9.94 8.75 6.32
C ALA A 179 10.97 9.88 6.24
N ARG A 180 12.16 9.72 6.85
CA ARG A 180 13.25 10.66 6.64
C ARG A 180 13.92 10.38 5.31
N SER A 181 13.55 11.15 4.29
CA SER A 181 14.33 11.28 3.06
C SER A 181 15.80 11.51 3.44
N GLN A 182 16.68 10.61 3.01
CA GLN A 182 18.11 10.73 3.25
C GLN A 182 18.69 11.67 2.20
N PRO A 183 19.49 12.68 2.59
CA PRO A 183 20.02 13.66 1.65
C PRO A 183 21.08 13.07 0.70
N THR A 184 21.66 11.91 1.03
CA THR A 184 22.67 11.23 0.22
C THR A 184 22.40 9.73 0.15
N PHE A 185 22.99 9.08 -0.84
CA PHE A 185 22.89 7.63 -1.06
C PHE A 185 23.81 6.81 -0.14
N ASP A 186 24.79 7.43 0.52
CA ASP A 186 25.82 6.72 1.28
C ASP A 186 25.27 5.82 2.40
N PRO A 187 24.28 6.26 3.23
CA PRO A 187 23.71 5.38 4.26
C PRO A 187 23.04 4.13 3.67
N LEU A 188 22.40 4.27 2.50
CA LEU A 188 21.80 3.15 1.79
C LEU A 188 22.88 2.22 1.23
N ALA A 189 23.94 2.77 0.62
CA ALA A 189 25.06 2.00 0.10
C ALA A 189 25.76 1.18 1.20
N GLU A 190 26.04 1.81 2.35
CA GLU A 190 26.62 1.14 3.52
C GLU A 190 25.72 -0.01 4.01
N ALA A 191 24.41 0.23 4.12
CA ALA A 191 23.44 -0.79 4.55
C ALA A 191 23.29 -1.94 3.54
N LEU A 192 23.47 -1.68 2.25
CA LEU A 192 23.44 -2.69 1.19
C LEU A 192 24.75 -3.50 1.11
N ALA A 193 25.88 -2.89 1.46
CA ALA A 193 27.19 -3.54 1.52
C ALA A 193 27.38 -4.39 2.79
N ALA A 194 26.65 -4.08 3.87
CA ALA A 194 26.68 -4.86 5.10
C ALA A 194 26.18 -6.32 4.89
N PRO A 195 26.68 -7.28 5.69
CA PRO A 195 26.22 -8.67 5.65
C PRO A 195 24.69 -8.78 5.73
N PRO A 196 24.05 -9.64 4.92
CA PRO A 196 22.60 -9.82 4.94
C PRO A 196 22.08 -10.20 6.33
N THR A 197 20.97 -9.57 6.73
CA THR A 197 20.21 -10.00 7.91
C THR A 197 19.37 -11.24 7.61
N LEU A 198 18.73 -11.82 8.63
CA LEU A 198 17.75 -12.89 8.41
C LEU A 198 16.57 -12.43 7.51
N VAL A 199 16.15 -11.18 7.66
CA VAL A 199 15.08 -10.59 6.83
C VAL A 199 15.54 -10.48 5.37
N ASP A 200 16.79 -10.05 5.13
CA ASP A 200 17.40 -10.01 3.79
C ASP A 200 17.47 -11.40 3.15
N GLU A 201 17.86 -12.41 3.92
CA GLU A 201 17.93 -13.80 3.45
C GLU A 201 16.56 -14.33 3.02
N ILE A 202 15.53 -14.13 3.85
CA ILE A 202 14.16 -14.55 3.54
C ILE A 202 13.64 -13.80 2.32
N LEU A 203 13.85 -12.49 2.24
CA LEU A 203 13.44 -11.69 1.08
C LEU A 203 14.11 -12.21 -0.19
N ARG A 204 15.41 -12.52 -0.14
CA ARG A 204 16.14 -13.13 -1.25
C ARG A 204 15.53 -14.48 -1.64
N GLU A 205 15.18 -15.35 -0.70
CA GLU A 205 14.51 -16.62 -0.99
C GLU A 205 13.17 -16.41 -1.71
N ARG A 206 12.36 -15.42 -1.29
CA ARG A 206 11.10 -15.07 -1.95
C ARG A 206 11.31 -14.55 -3.37
N VAL A 207 12.31 -13.70 -3.58
CA VAL A 207 12.70 -13.24 -4.93
C VAL A 207 13.06 -14.42 -5.83
N HIS A 208 13.87 -15.37 -5.35
CA HIS A 208 14.24 -16.55 -6.14
C HIS A 208 13.02 -17.41 -6.50
N ALA A 209 12.07 -17.58 -5.56
CA ALA A 209 10.83 -18.29 -5.82
C ALA A 209 10.00 -17.59 -6.92
N ALA A 210 9.83 -16.26 -6.83
CA ALA A 210 9.12 -15.48 -7.84
C ALA A 210 9.79 -15.56 -9.23
N LEU A 211 11.11 -15.44 -9.30
CA LEU A 211 11.86 -15.56 -10.55
C LEU A 211 11.72 -16.97 -11.17
N LYS A 212 11.77 -18.03 -10.35
CA LYS A 212 11.59 -19.41 -10.82
C LYS A 212 10.19 -19.65 -11.39
N THR A 213 9.17 -19.10 -10.75
CA THR A 213 7.77 -19.24 -11.15
C THR A 213 7.49 -18.45 -12.43
N HIS A 214 7.85 -17.17 -12.47
CA HIS A 214 7.42 -16.27 -13.54
C HIS A 214 8.40 -16.16 -14.71
N ARG A 215 9.69 -16.46 -14.49
CA ARG A 215 10.77 -16.33 -15.49
C ARG A 215 10.69 -15.01 -16.28
N PRO A 216 10.77 -13.85 -15.60
CA PRO A 216 10.59 -12.56 -16.24
C PRO A 216 11.82 -12.15 -17.07
N ASP A 217 11.59 -11.37 -18.11
CA ASP A 217 12.63 -10.63 -18.85
C ASP A 217 12.80 -9.21 -18.29
N LEU A 218 11.73 -8.65 -17.70
CA LEU A 218 11.69 -7.34 -17.05
C LEU A 218 11.01 -7.45 -15.68
N VAL A 219 11.67 -6.96 -14.63
CA VAL A 219 11.09 -6.80 -13.29
C VAL A 219 10.87 -5.32 -12.99
N LEU A 220 9.63 -4.95 -12.66
CA LEU A 220 9.25 -3.62 -12.24
C LEU A 220 9.18 -3.61 -10.71
N VAL A 221 9.99 -2.79 -10.06
CA VAL A 221 9.98 -2.63 -8.59
C VAL A 221 9.28 -1.32 -8.26
N SER A 222 8.05 -1.41 -7.75
CA SER A 222 7.24 -0.23 -7.39
C SER A 222 7.52 0.20 -5.95
N VAL A 223 8.08 1.39 -5.75
CA VAL A 223 8.47 1.93 -4.46
C VAL A 223 7.56 3.11 -4.11
N PRO A 224 6.49 2.88 -3.33
CA PRO A 224 5.54 3.93 -3.02
C PRO A 224 6.00 4.88 -1.92
N PHE A 225 6.85 4.42 -0.98
CA PHE A 225 7.28 5.20 0.19
C PHE A 225 8.78 5.05 0.46
N PRO A 226 9.43 6.01 1.14
CA PRO A 226 10.84 5.93 1.50
C PRO A 226 11.23 4.65 2.26
N GLY A 227 10.36 4.15 3.15
CA GLY A 227 10.62 2.92 3.91
C GLY A 227 10.78 1.65 3.05
N CYS A 228 10.31 1.68 1.81
CA CYS A 228 10.39 0.56 0.88
C CYS A 228 11.71 0.49 0.11
N VAL A 229 12.51 1.57 0.13
CA VAL A 229 13.70 1.73 -0.74
C VAL A 229 14.74 0.66 -0.47
N TYR A 230 15.06 0.40 0.79
CA TYR A 230 16.04 -0.62 1.15
C TYR A 230 15.65 -2.01 0.61
N GLY A 231 14.39 -2.41 0.84
CA GLY A 231 13.84 -3.67 0.33
C GLY A 231 13.86 -3.75 -1.20
N ALA A 232 13.55 -2.65 -1.89
CA ALA A 232 13.61 -2.57 -3.34
C ALA A 232 15.02 -2.81 -3.90
N PHE A 233 16.06 -2.22 -3.29
CA PHE A 233 17.44 -2.43 -3.70
C PHE A 233 17.94 -3.84 -3.35
N ARG A 234 17.51 -4.42 -2.23
CA ARG A 234 17.78 -5.85 -1.92
C ARG A 234 17.14 -6.80 -2.93
N ILE A 235 15.92 -6.49 -3.38
CA ILE A 235 15.26 -7.24 -4.46
C ILE A 235 16.09 -7.16 -5.74
N ALA A 236 16.53 -5.96 -6.14
CA ALA A 236 17.36 -5.77 -7.33
C ALA A 236 18.71 -6.51 -7.23
N GLN A 237 19.39 -6.47 -6.08
CA GLN A 237 20.60 -7.27 -5.83
C GLN A 237 20.35 -8.77 -6.03
N ALA A 238 19.25 -9.29 -5.46
CA ALA A 238 18.89 -10.70 -5.59
C ALA A 238 18.57 -11.09 -7.04
N ILE A 239 17.89 -10.22 -7.79
CA ILE A 239 17.60 -10.43 -9.22
C ILE A 239 18.89 -10.47 -10.03
N LYS A 240 19.76 -9.46 -9.89
CA LYS A 240 21.01 -9.36 -10.66
C LYS A 240 22.00 -10.47 -10.33
N ALA A 241 22.02 -10.94 -9.07
CA ALA A 241 22.80 -12.10 -8.67
C ALA A 241 22.27 -13.42 -9.27
N ALA A 242 20.96 -13.55 -9.42
CA ALA A 242 20.33 -14.74 -10.00
C ALA A 242 20.47 -14.77 -11.54
N ASP A 243 20.18 -13.67 -12.21
CA ASP A 243 20.39 -13.51 -13.66
C ASP A 243 20.56 -12.02 -14.04
N PRO A 244 21.78 -11.57 -14.37
CA PRO A 244 22.04 -10.18 -14.73
C PRO A 244 21.36 -9.73 -16.03
N ARG A 245 20.86 -10.67 -16.85
CA ARG A 245 20.16 -10.38 -18.11
C ARG A 245 18.72 -9.89 -17.88
N ILE A 246 18.14 -10.16 -16.70
CA ILE A 246 16.81 -9.67 -16.36
C ILE A 246 16.90 -8.15 -16.22
N ALA A 247 16.14 -7.45 -17.05
CA ALA A 247 16.01 -6.01 -16.95
C ALA A 247 15.26 -5.63 -15.68
N THR A 248 15.65 -4.54 -15.05
CA THR A 248 15.10 -4.06 -13.78
C THR A 248 14.75 -2.58 -13.91
N ALA A 249 13.51 -2.24 -13.57
CA ALA A 249 13.04 -0.86 -13.59
C ALA A 249 12.51 -0.44 -12.22
N LEU A 250 12.97 0.71 -11.74
CA LEU A 250 12.52 1.35 -10.50
C LEU A 250 11.46 2.41 -10.81
N GLY A 251 10.32 2.38 -10.12
CA GLY A 251 9.26 3.38 -10.26
C GLY A 251 8.43 3.51 -8.98
N GLY A 252 7.38 4.35 -8.99
CA GLY A 252 6.45 4.53 -7.86
C GLY A 252 6.54 5.90 -7.19
N GLY A 253 5.70 6.11 -6.17
CA GLY A 253 5.53 7.42 -5.51
C GLY A 253 6.83 8.04 -5.00
N PHE A 254 7.68 7.25 -4.32
CA PHE A 254 8.98 7.71 -3.83
C PHE A 254 9.90 8.19 -4.96
N VAL A 255 9.87 7.50 -6.09
CA VAL A 255 10.71 7.86 -7.25
C VAL A 255 10.27 9.20 -7.83
N ASN A 256 8.96 9.45 -7.85
CA ASN A 256 8.37 10.69 -8.36
C ASN A 256 8.60 11.89 -7.45
N THR A 257 8.63 11.69 -6.13
CA THR A 257 8.84 12.78 -5.17
C THR A 257 10.33 13.02 -4.87
N GLU A 258 11.11 11.97 -4.65
CA GLU A 258 12.49 12.09 -4.15
C GLU A 258 13.57 11.89 -5.23
N LEU A 259 13.28 11.13 -6.30
CA LEU A 259 14.30 10.76 -7.30
C LEU A 259 14.14 11.45 -8.66
N ARG A 260 13.26 12.45 -8.79
CA ARG A 260 13.02 13.16 -10.06
C ARG A 260 14.29 13.81 -10.62
N GLU A 261 15.09 14.39 -9.70
CA GLU A 261 16.38 15.00 -10.00
C GLU A 261 17.57 14.06 -9.69
N LEU A 262 17.37 12.74 -9.77
CA LEU A 262 18.39 11.73 -9.51
C LEU A 262 19.73 12.03 -10.21
N SER A 263 20.77 12.24 -9.41
CA SER A 263 22.15 12.47 -9.86
C SER A 263 23.12 11.37 -9.40
N GLU A 264 22.62 10.39 -8.63
CA GLU A 264 23.41 9.32 -8.04
C GLU A 264 23.61 8.14 -9.02
N PRO A 265 24.82 7.95 -9.58
CA PRO A 265 25.09 6.86 -10.53
C PRO A 265 25.00 5.47 -9.90
N ARG A 266 25.27 5.30 -8.59
CA ARG A 266 25.23 3.99 -7.92
C ARG A 266 23.85 3.35 -7.89
N THR A 267 22.78 4.14 -8.11
CA THR A 267 21.43 3.58 -8.33
C THR A 267 21.41 2.58 -9.49
N PHE A 268 22.21 2.85 -10.52
CA PHE A 268 22.28 2.04 -11.74
C PHE A 268 23.21 0.83 -11.64
N ASP A 269 23.85 0.61 -10.49
CA ASP A 269 24.49 -0.67 -10.17
C ASP A 269 23.42 -1.75 -9.90
N PHE A 270 22.17 -1.34 -9.60
CA PHE A 270 21.07 -2.21 -9.24
C PHE A 270 19.94 -2.21 -10.28
N PHE A 271 19.64 -1.05 -10.85
CA PHE A 271 18.53 -0.86 -11.79
C PHE A 271 19.02 -0.45 -13.18
N ASP A 272 18.44 -1.04 -14.23
CA ASP A 272 18.76 -0.65 -15.61
C ASP A 272 18.02 0.63 -16.02
N TYR A 273 16.84 0.84 -15.44
CA TYR A 273 15.93 1.94 -15.76
C TYR A 273 15.30 2.52 -14.50
N VAL A 274 15.07 3.84 -14.50
CA VAL A 274 14.18 4.51 -13.54
C VAL A 274 13.08 5.20 -14.31
N THR A 275 11.82 4.87 -14.04
CA THR A 275 10.65 5.45 -14.72
C THR A 275 9.95 6.46 -13.82
N LEU A 276 9.52 7.57 -14.41
CA LEU A 276 8.83 8.67 -13.73
C LEU A 276 7.36 8.78 -14.18
N ASP A 277 6.61 9.44 -13.31
CA ASP A 277 5.18 9.74 -13.38
C ASP A 277 4.33 8.46 -13.55
N ASP A 278 3.23 8.52 -14.30
CA ASP A 278 2.37 7.36 -14.54
C ASP A 278 3.10 6.27 -15.31
N GLY A 279 3.04 5.04 -14.80
CA GLY A 279 3.83 3.91 -15.27
C GLY A 279 3.40 3.35 -16.64
N GLU A 280 2.15 3.57 -17.05
CA GLU A 280 1.53 2.98 -18.23
C GLU A 280 2.32 3.27 -19.50
N ARG A 281 2.56 4.55 -19.79
CA ARG A 281 3.33 4.97 -20.98
C ARG A 281 4.82 4.58 -20.93
N PRO A 282 5.61 4.92 -19.90
CA PRO A 282 7.04 4.63 -19.85
C PRO A 282 7.32 3.12 -19.83
N VAL A 283 6.53 2.32 -19.12
CA VAL A 283 6.72 0.87 -19.08
C VAL A 283 6.36 0.23 -20.42
N LEU A 284 5.30 0.68 -21.09
CA LEU A 284 4.99 0.21 -22.44
C LEU A 284 6.14 0.52 -23.41
N ALA A 285 6.70 1.72 -23.35
CA ALA A 285 7.88 2.09 -24.14
C ALA A 285 9.11 1.22 -23.80
N LEU A 286 9.32 0.88 -22.53
CA LEU A 286 10.38 -0.05 -22.12
C LEU A 286 10.17 -1.46 -22.68
N VAL A 287 8.94 -1.97 -22.65
CA VAL A 287 8.61 -3.30 -23.21
C VAL A 287 8.88 -3.32 -24.72
N GLU A 288 8.45 -2.31 -25.46
CA GLU A 288 8.75 -2.16 -26.90
C GLU A 288 10.26 -2.06 -27.17
N HIS A 289 11.00 -1.37 -26.29
CA HIS A 289 12.44 -1.26 -26.40
C HIS A 289 13.14 -2.61 -26.22
N LEU A 290 12.74 -3.39 -25.22
CA LEU A 290 13.29 -4.72 -24.97
C LEU A 290 12.93 -5.73 -26.09
N ARG A 291 11.84 -5.51 -26.83
CA ARG A 291 11.51 -6.25 -28.04
C ARG A 291 12.33 -5.83 -29.26
N GLY A 292 13.09 -4.74 -29.18
CA GLY A 292 13.83 -4.14 -30.30
C GLY A 292 12.95 -3.33 -31.27
N GLU A 293 11.72 -3.01 -30.87
CA GLU A 293 10.73 -2.25 -31.66
C GLU A 293 10.91 -0.74 -31.46
N ARG A 294 11.47 -0.34 -30.31
CA ARG A 294 11.72 1.06 -29.94
C ARG A 294 13.22 1.29 -29.64
N PRO A 295 13.88 2.30 -30.22
CA PRO A 295 15.25 2.64 -29.85
C PRO A 295 15.28 3.33 -28.47
N LEU A 296 16.42 3.23 -27.78
CA LEU A 296 16.61 3.82 -26.44
C LEU A 296 16.26 5.32 -26.39
N SER A 297 16.66 6.09 -27.40
CA SER A 297 16.40 7.53 -27.48
C SER A 297 14.92 7.90 -27.55
N LYS A 298 14.02 6.94 -27.83
CA LYS A 298 12.57 7.12 -27.87
C LYS A 298 11.84 6.63 -26.62
N LEU A 299 12.56 6.33 -25.53
CA LEU A 299 11.93 6.05 -24.25
C LEU A 299 11.26 7.32 -23.69
N VAL A 300 10.17 7.11 -22.96
CA VAL A 300 9.35 8.17 -22.35
C VAL A 300 9.65 8.20 -20.86
N ARG A 301 9.86 9.39 -20.28
CA ARG A 301 10.09 9.61 -18.84
C ARG A 301 10.98 8.56 -18.16
N THR A 302 12.08 8.20 -18.81
CA THR A 302 12.97 7.15 -18.32
C THR A 302 14.37 7.71 -18.11
N VAL A 303 14.94 7.47 -16.94
CA VAL A 303 16.33 7.78 -16.62
C VAL A 303 17.17 6.52 -16.80
N VAL A 304 18.31 6.66 -17.45
CA VAL A 304 19.28 5.58 -17.68
C VAL A 304 20.71 6.05 -17.40
N TYR A 305 21.60 5.12 -17.11
CA TYR A 305 23.04 5.39 -17.02
C TYR A 305 23.80 4.74 -18.18
N LYS A 306 24.46 5.55 -19.00
CA LYS A 306 25.25 5.12 -20.15
C LYS A 306 26.49 5.99 -20.28
N GLN A 307 27.61 5.42 -20.78
CA GLN A 307 28.84 6.20 -21.03
C GLN A 307 29.28 7.08 -19.84
N ARG A 308 29.14 6.54 -18.63
CA ARG A 308 29.43 7.23 -17.36
C ARG A 308 28.57 8.48 -17.06
N ASN A 309 27.44 8.66 -17.74
CA ASN A 309 26.54 9.79 -17.58
C ASN A 309 25.08 9.32 -17.37
N ILE A 310 24.33 10.10 -16.58
CA ILE A 310 22.89 9.90 -16.38
C ILE A 310 22.15 10.65 -17.48
N PHE A 311 21.34 9.93 -18.26
CA PHE A 311 20.49 10.49 -19.31
C PHE A 311 19.02 10.44 -18.89
N ARG A 312 18.34 11.59 -19.00
CA ARG A 312 16.88 11.69 -18.84
C ARG A 312 16.24 11.68 -20.21
N LEU A 313 15.63 10.56 -20.56
CA LEU A 313 15.02 10.34 -21.86
C LEU A 313 13.52 10.65 -21.74
N ASN A 314 13.06 11.57 -22.58
CA ASN A 314 11.65 11.91 -22.66
C ASN A 314 11.24 12.17 -24.11
N TRP A 315 10.90 11.10 -24.81
CA TRP A 315 10.30 11.22 -26.14
C TRP A 315 8.93 11.87 -26.04
N ASN A 316 8.66 12.83 -26.92
CA ASN A 316 7.40 13.57 -26.92
C ASN A 316 6.26 12.68 -27.46
N GLU A 317 5.60 11.97 -26.55
CA GLU A 317 4.47 11.09 -26.82
C GLU A 317 3.39 11.34 -25.75
N PRO A 318 2.10 11.41 -26.12
CA PRO A 318 1.04 11.66 -25.15
C PRO A 318 0.90 10.53 -24.14
N ASP A 319 0.49 10.89 -22.93
CA ASP A 319 0.10 9.93 -21.89
C ASP A 319 -1.10 9.08 -22.31
N ILE A 320 -1.26 7.95 -21.62
CA ILE A 320 -2.44 7.10 -21.77
C ILE A 320 -3.60 7.79 -21.06
N PRO A 321 -4.73 8.09 -21.75
CA PRO A 321 -5.90 8.67 -21.11
C PRO A 321 -6.38 7.78 -19.96
N PHE A 322 -6.85 8.37 -18.86
CA PHE A 322 -7.21 7.58 -17.67
C PHE A 322 -8.34 6.57 -17.95
N ALA A 323 -9.25 6.90 -18.87
CA ALA A 323 -10.29 5.97 -19.33
C ALA A 323 -9.73 4.72 -20.04
N GLU A 324 -8.55 4.81 -20.64
CA GLU A 324 -7.89 3.76 -21.43
C GLU A 324 -6.84 2.94 -20.67
N THR A 325 -6.65 3.20 -19.37
CA THR A 325 -5.74 2.42 -18.51
C THR A 325 -6.27 1.02 -18.19
N GLY A 326 -7.57 0.78 -18.42
CA GLY A 326 -8.21 -0.52 -18.14
C GLY A 326 -8.54 -0.73 -16.67
N ALA A 327 -9.09 -1.91 -16.35
CA ALA A 327 -9.35 -2.31 -14.97
C ALA A 327 -8.07 -2.87 -14.32
N PRO A 328 -7.78 -2.56 -13.05
CA PRO A 328 -6.79 -3.31 -12.29
C PRO A 328 -7.15 -4.79 -12.23
N THR A 329 -6.13 -5.64 -12.10
CA THR A 329 -6.31 -7.07 -11.84
C THR A 329 -5.55 -7.45 -10.58
N TRP A 330 -6.17 -8.25 -9.74
CA TRP A 330 -5.62 -8.89 -8.56
C TRP A 330 -5.21 -10.34 -8.83
N ASP A 331 -5.43 -10.85 -10.04
CA ASP A 331 -4.91 -12.14 -10.46
C ASP A 331 -3.38 -12.21 -10.26
N GLY A 332 -2.91 -13.31 -9.68
CA GLY A 332 -1.53 -13.50 -9.24
C GLY A 332 -1.24 -13.05 -7.80
N LEU A 333 -2.17 -12.39 -7.11
CA LEU A 333 -2.02 -12.01 -5.70
C LEU A 333 -2.84 -12.93 -4.77
N PRO A 334 -2.30 -13.35 -3.61
CA PRO A 334 -2.99 -14.26 -2.71
C PRO A 334 -3.97 -13.52 -1.81
N LEU A 335 -5.13 -13.14 -2.35
CA LEU A 335 -6.10 -12.27 -1.68
C LEU A 335 -6.61 -12.79 -0.32
N ASP A 336 -6.65 -14.12 -0.16
CA ASP A 336 -7.06 -14.82 1.06
C ASP A 336 -5.97 -14.84 2.17
N ARG A 337 -4.77 -14.31 1.87
CA ARG A 337 -3.62 -14.31 2.79
C ARG A 337 -3.29 -12.94 3.38
N TYR A 338 -3.98 -11.87 3.00
CA TYR A 338 -3.80 -10.54 3.61
C TYR A 338 -4.37 -10.47 5.04
N LEU A 339 -3.77 -9.64 5.89
CA LEU A 339 -4.06 -9.60 7.33
C LEU A 339 -5.05 -8.48 7.68
N SER A 340 -6.12 -8.80 8.40
CA SER A 340 -7.04 -7.80 8.97
C SER A 340 -6.57 -7.38 10.36
N VAL A 341 -5.66 -6.39 10.41
CA VAL A 341 -5.08 -5.90 11.66
C VAL A 341 -5.88 -4.73 12.23
N LEU A 342 -5.98 -4.65 13.56
CA LEU A 342 -6.77 -3.62 14.25
C LEU A 342 -5.88 -2.83 15.22
N ASP A 343 -5.12 -1.87 14.69
CA ASP A 343 -4.24 -1.00 15.45
C ASP A 343 -4.99 0.11 16.20
N LEU A 344 -6.07 0.62 15.60
CA LEU A 344 -6.88 1.72 16.14
C LEU A 344 -8.33 1.27 16.29
N LEU A 345 -8.93 1.59 17.44
CA LEU A 345 -10.31 1.21 17.76
C LEU A 345 -11.34 2.18 17.15
N ASN A 346 -10.91 3.32 16.63
CA ASN A 346 -11.80 4.29 16.00
C ASN A 346 -12.42 3.66 14.73
N PRO A 347 -13.77 3.64 14.58
CA PRO A 347 -14.45 3.02 13.44
C PRO A 347 -14.06 3.58 12.06
N MET A 348 -13.65 4.85 11.98
CA MET A 348 -13.06 5.39 10.76
C MET A 348 -11.66 4.88 10.55
N HIS A 349 -10.80 5.04 11.55
CA HIS A 349 -9.38 4.73 11.42
C HIS A 349 -9.10 3.26 11.15
N ARG A 350 -9.96 2.35 11.61
CA ARG A 350 -9.82 0.93 11.27
C ARG A 350 -9.99 0.63 9.78
N LEU A 351 -10.68 1.46 8.98
CA LEU A 351 -10.87 1.20 7.55
C LEU A 351 -9.54 1.14 6.76
N TRP A 352 -8.48 1.77 7.28
CA TRP A 352 -7.15 1.74 6.66
C TRP A 352 -6.38 0.43 6.88
N SER A 353 -6.70 -0.31 7.94
CA SER A 353 -5.90 -1.46 8.41
C SER A 353 -6.69 -2.76 8.57
N ASP A 354 -7.99 -2.67 8.83
CA ASP A 354 -8.88 -3.81 9.02
C ASP A 354 -9.56 -4.19 7.69
N GLY A 355 -9.26 -5.41 7.25
CA GLY A 355 -9.78 -5.97 6.01
C GLY A 355 -9.09 -5.45 4.75
N ARG A 356 -9.57 -6.00 3.63
CA ARG A 356 -9.14 -5.68 2.27
C ARG A 356 -10.19 -4.80 1.59
N TRP A 357 -9.74 -3.82 0.83
CA TRP A 357 -10.57 -2.97 -0.01
C TRP A 357 -10.09 -3.04 -1.46
N ASN A 358 -11.00 -3.20 -2.42
CA ASN A 358 -10.67 -3.02 -3.83
C ASN A 358 -10.34 -1.55 -4.07
N LYS A 359 -9.09 -1.24 -4.39
CA LYS A 359 -8.63 0.13 -4.62
C LYS A 359 -8.86 0.54 -6.08
N LEU A 360 -9.61 1.62 -6.27
CA LEU A 360 -9.87 2.26 -7.57
C LEU A 360 -9.73 3.78 -7.40
N ALA A 361 -9.68 4.54 -8.49
CA ALA A 361 -9.76 5.99 -8.46
C ALA A 361 -10.93 6.47 -9.33
N VAL A 362 -11.64 7.49 -8.85
CA VAL A 362 -12.76 8.13 -9.56
C VAL A 362 -12.21 9.09 -10.63
N ALA A 363 -11.11 9.75 -10.32
CA ALA A 363 -10.36 10.63 -11.20
C ALA A 363 -8.85 10.44 -11.00
N HIS A 364 -8.11 10.64 -12.08
CA HIS A 364 -6.69 10.91 -12.03
C HIS A 364 -6.48 12.41 -11.81
N GLY A 365 -5.45 12.81 -11.07
CA GLY A 365 -5.19 14.23 -10.77
C GLY A 365 -6.10 14.84 -9.71
N CYS A 366 -5.76 16.07 -9.30
CA CYS A 366 -6.59 16.86 -8.40
C CYS A 366 -7.28 18.00 -9.18
N TYR A 367 -8.62 18.06 -9.17
CA TYR A 367 -9.36 19.15 -9.82
C TYR A 367 -9.13 20.52 -9.16
N TRP A 368 -8.68 20.57 -7.90
CA TRP A 368 -8.40 21.83 -7.20
C TRP A 368 -7.05 22.43 -7.60
N ARG A 369 -5.99 21.61 -7.60
CA ARG A 369 -4.61 21.92 -8.03
C ARG A 369 -4.10 23.33 -7.65
N LYS A 370 -4.38 23.76 -6.42
CA LYS A 370 -4.11 25.14 -5.96
C LYS A 370 -3.53 25.23 -4.55
N CYS A 371 -3.54 24.13 -3.79
CA CYS A 371 -2.97 24.09 -2.44
C CYS A 371 -1.47 24.41 -2.49
N SER A 372 -1.02 25.34 -1.64
CA SER A 372 0.39 25.78 -1.64
C SER A 372 1.37 24.75 -1.07
N PHE A 373 0.87 23.75 -0.36
CA PHE A 373 1.66 22.70 0.28
C PHE A 373 1.71 21.39 -0.54
N CYS A 374 0.90 21.28 -1.60
CA CYS A 374 0.95 20.15 -2.52
C CYS A 374 2.01 20.41 -3.59
N ASP A 375 2.69 19.36 -4.06
CA ASP A 375 3.58 19.48 -5.23
C ASP A 375 2.77 19.45 -6.53
N LEU A 376 2.30 20.64 -6.95
CA LEU A 376 1.44 20.82 -8.12
C LEU A 376 2.12 20.53 -9.47
N LYS A 377 3.42 20.16 -9.46
CA LYS A 377 4.20 19.79 -10.64
C LYS A 377 4.18 18.29 -10.91
N LEU A 378 3.87 17.46 -9.91
CA LEU A 378 3.75 16.01 -10.08
C LEU A 378 2.56 15.69 -10.99
N ASP A 379 2.78 14.79 -11.95
CA ASP A 379 1.80 14.45 -12.99
C ASP A 379 0.48 13.95 -12.40
N TYR A 380 0.55 13.07 -11.40
CA TYR A 380 -0.61 12.51 -10.69
C TYR A 380 -1.41 13.53 -9.87
N ILE A 381 -0.92 14.77 -9.72
CA ILE A 381 -1.66 15.91 -9.16
C ILE A 381 -2.10 16.86 -10.28
N ALA A 382 -1.22 17.10 -11.25
CA ALA A 382 -1.38 18.15 -12.26
C ALA A 382 -2.35 17.79 -13.38
N ARG A 383 -2.40 16.52 -13.80
CA ARG A 383 -3.21 16.05 -14.93
C ARG A 383 -4.56 15.51 -14.46
N TYR A 384 -5.55 16.40 -14.39
CA TYR A 384 -6.91 16.02 -13.97
C TYR A 384 -7.70 15.36 -15.11
N GLU A 385 -8.15 14.12 -14.88
CA GLU A 385 -9.03 13.36 -15.77
C GLU A 385 -10.03 12.55 -14.92
N ALA A 386 -11.33 12.89 -14.99
CA ALA A 386 -12.36 12.09 -14.33
C ALA A 386 -12.81 10.93 -15.23
N LEU A 387 -13.07 9.76 -14.62
CA LEU A 387 -13.69 8.66 -15.35
C LEU A 387 -15.17 8.95 -15.61
N PRO A 388 -15.66 8.62 -16.81
CA PRO A 388 -17.10 8.47 -17.01
C PRO A 388 -17.65 7.42 -16.05
N ALA A 389 -18.77 7.71 -15.39
CA ALA A 389 -19.37 6.81 -14.40
C ALA A 389 -19.62 5.39 -14.95
N LYS A 390 -20.02 5.28 -16.23
CA LYS A 390 -20.16 3.99 -16.92
C LYS A 390 -18.86 3.17 -16.87
N VAL A 391 -17.73 3.78 -17.23
CA VAL A 391 -16.42 3.11 -17.24
C VAL A 391 -16.00 2.73 -15.81
N LEU A 392 -16.23 3.60 -14.83
CA LEU A 392 -15.90 3.29 -13.44
C LEU A 392 -16.75 2.13 -12.90
N VAL A 393 -18.05 2.09 -13.20
CA VAL A 393 -18.91 0.98 -12.79
C VAL A 393 -18.58 -0.31 -13.54
N ASP A 394 -18.17 -0.25 -14.81
CA ASP A 394 -17.65 -1.42 -15.54
C ASP A 394 -16.41 -2.00 -14.82
N ARG A 395 -15.49 -1.14 -14.33
CA ARG A 395 -14.32 -1.55 -13.54
C ARG A 395 -14.69 -2.12 -12.17
N ILE A 396 -15.72 -1.55 -11.51
CA ILE A 396 -16.26 -2.06 -10.24
C ILE A 396 -16.82 -3.47 -10.42
N GLU A 397 -17.64 -3.69 -11.44
CA GLU A 397 -18.23 -5.01 -11.72
C GLU A 397 -17.14 -6.05 -12.06
N ALA A 398 -16.12 -5.66 -12.83
CA ALA A 398 -14.97 -6.53 -13.11
C ALA A 398 -14.21 -6.89 -11.82
N ALA A 399 -13.95 -5.92 -10.94
CA ALA A 399 -13.30 -6.17 -9.65
C ALA A 399 -14.12 -7.09 -8.75
N ILE A 400 -15.45 -6.93 -8.70
CA ILE A 400 -16.35 -7.82 -7.95
C ILE A 400 -16.29 -9.23 -8.52
N ALA A 401 -16.36 -9.37 -9.85
CA ALA A 401 -16.34 -10.66 -10.52
C ALA A 401 -15.02 -11.43 -10.28
N GLU A 402 -13.88 -10.73 -10.27
CA GLU A 402 -12.57 -11.33 -10.04
C GLU A 402 -12.32 -11.65 -8.56
N THR A 403 -12.72 -10.76 -7.65
CA THR A 403 -12.32 -10.83 -6.24
C THR A 403 -13.39 -11.37 -5.30
N GLY A 404 -14.65 -11.42 -5.74
CA GLY A 404 -15.81 -11.75 -4.91
C GLY A 404 -16.15 -10.69 -3.84
N GLN A 405 -15.46 -9.55 -3.81
CA GLN A 405 -15.61 -8.52 -2.78
C GLN A 405 -16.30 -7.26 -3.32
N THR A 406 -17.22 -6.71 -2.53
CA THR A 406 -18.01 -5.50 -2.85
C THR A 406 -17.55 -4.25 -2.11
N GLY A 407 -16.45 -4.33 -1.35
CA GLY A 407 -15.84 -3.21 -0.65
C GLY A 407 -14.83 -2.46 -1.52
N PHE A 408 -14.95 -1.13 -1.61
CA PHE A 408 -14.05 -0.27 -2.38
C PHE A 408 -13.43 0.87 -1.54
N HIS A 409 -12.16 1.17 -1.83
CA HIS A 409 -11.49 2.39 -1.36
C HIS A 409 -11.12 3.22 -2.59
N PHE A 410 -11.72 4.41 -2.71
CA PHE A 410 -11.38 5.37 -3.75
C PHE A 410 -10.14 6.19 -3.34
N THR A 411 -9.04 5.97 -4.04
CA THR A 411 -7.70 6.48 -3.69
C THR A 411 -7.36 7.82 -4.35
N ASP A 412 -8.37 8.57 -4.77
CA ASP A 412 -8.22 9.90 -5.37
C ASP A 412 -7.44 10.85 -4.44
N GLU A 413 -6.71 11.81 -5.03
CA GLU A 413 -6.15 12.95 -4.30
C GLU A 413 -7.26 13.80 -3.65
N ALA A 414 -8.36 13.97 -4.40
CA ALA A 414 -9.62 14.49 -3.91
C ALA A 414 -10.72 14.06 -4.88
N ALA A 415 -11.60 13.13 -4.45
CA ALA A 415 -12.67 12.62 -5.28
C ALA A 415 -13.66 13.76 -5.64
N PRO A 416 -13.91 14.02 -6.94
CA PRO A 416 -14.74 15.15 -7.35
C PRO A 416 -16.23 14.93 -7.01
N PRO A 417 -16.92 15.90 -6.36
CA PRO A 417 -18.34 15.76 -5.99
C PRO A 417 -19.26 15.43 -7.18
N ALA A 418 -19.00 16.04 -8.34
CA ALA A 418 -19.77 15.80 -9.56
C ALA A 418 -19.59 14.37 -10.09
N ALA A 419 -18.37 13.81 -10.01
CA ALA A 419 -18.08 12.45 -10.44
C ALA A 419 -18.66 11.43 -9.45
N LEU A 420 -18.61 11.71 -8.14
CA LEU A 420 -19.26 10.89 -7.12
C LEU A 420 -20.78 10.85 -7.29
N LYS A 421 -21.40 11.98 -7.67
CA LYS A 421 -22.84 12.04 -7.99
C LYS A 421 -23.19 11.15 -9.19
N THR A 422 -22.43 11.25 -10.29
CA THR A 422 -22.71 10.42 -11.48
C THR A 422 -22.42 8.95 -11.23
N LEU A 423 -21.40 8.61 -10.43
CA LEU A 423 -21.16 7.26 -9.94
C LEU A 423 -22.37 6.73 -9.15
N ALA A 424 -22.88 7.50 -8.17
CA ALA A 424 -24.03 7.10 -7.37
C ALA A 424 -25.27 6.82 -8.23
N ALA A 425 -25.56 7.69 -9.20
CA ALA A 425 -26.65 7.50 -10.14
C ALA A 425 -26.47 6.24 -11.00
N GLU A 426 -25.26 5.97 -11.49
CA GLU A 426 -24.96 4.81 -12.32
C GLU A 426 -25.04 3.49 -11.53
N LEU A 427 -24.53 3.45 -10.28
CA LEU A 427 -24.67 2.30 -9.38
C LEU A 427 -26.15 1.97 -9.13
N LYS A 428 -26.97 2.98 -8.82
CA LYS A 428 -28.42 2.82 -8.63
C LYS A 428 -29.11 2.33 -9.90
N ARG A 429 -28.76 2.90 -11.07
CA ARG A 429 -29.33 2.51 -12.37
C ARG A 429 -29.05 1.04 -12.68
N ARG A 430 -27.84 0.56 -12.42
CA ARG A 430 -27.44 -0.84 -12.65
C ARG A 430 -27.79 -1.79 -11.51
N LYS A 431 -28.20 -1.26 -10.35
CA LYS A 431 -28.45 -2.01 -9.11
C LYS A 431 -27.19 -2.75 -8.62
N VAL A 432 -26.03 -2.12 -8.77
CA VAL A 432 -24.75 -2.63 -8.27
C VAL A 432 -24.58 -2.16 -6.83
N ALA A 433 -24.63 -3.10 -5.89
CA ALA A 433 -24.50 -2.82 -4.46
C ALA A 433 -23.04 -2.95 -4.02
N ILE A 434 -22.48 -1.86 -3.50
CA ILE A 434 -21.11 -1.81 -2.96
C ILE A 434 -21.10 -1.07 -1.62
N SER A 435 -20.02 -1.23 -0.86
CA SER A 435 -19.66 -0.34 0.25
C SER A 435 -18.36 0.36 -0.09
N TRP A 436 -18.29 1.68 0.07
CA TRP A 436 -17.12 2.43 -0.33
C TRP A 436 -16.78 3.58 0.59
N TRP A 437 -15.51 3.93 0.60
CA TRP A 437 -14.98 5.12 1.26
C TRP A 437 -13.87 5.73 0.42
N GLY A 438 -13.51 6.98 0.67
CA GLY A 438 -12.46 7.63 -0.11
C GLY A 438 -12.08 9.01 0.40
N ASN A 439 -11.10 9.60 -0.28
CA ASN A 439 -10.57 10.91 0.06
C ASN A 439 -11.31 12.02 -0.69
N ILE A 440 -11.68 13.09 0.01
CA ILE A 440 -12.38 14.25 -0.54
C ILE A 440 -11.73 15.55 -0.08
N ARG A 441 -12.23 16.66 -0.64
CA ARG A 441 -12.02 18.01 -0.10
C ARG A 441 -13.36 18.52 0.42
N PHE A 442 -13.44 18.97 1.68
CA PHE A 442 -14.69 19.46 2.26
C PHE A 442 -15.18 20.78 1.63
N GLU A 443 -15.94 20.66 0.56
CA GLU A 443 -16.43 21.80 -0.21
C GLU A 443 -17.95 21.94 -0.23
N LYS A 444 -18.41 23.12 -0.66
CA LYS A 444 -19.84 23.49 -0.67
C LYS A 444 -20.74 22.58 -1.51
N ALA A 445 -20.17 21.82 -2.44
CA ALA A 445 -20.92 20.91 -3.31
C ALA A 445 -21.48 19.71 -2.54
N PHE A 446 -20.91 19.35 -1.39
CA PHE A 446 -21.43 18.32 -0.49
C PHE A 446 -22.61 18.86 0.33
N THR A 447 -23.76 18.97 -0.33
CA THR A 447 -25.03 19.32 0.31
C THR A 447 -25.62 18.13 1.06
N PRO A 448 -26.58 18.33 1.99
CA PRO A 448 -27.29 17.23 2.64
C PRO A 448 -27.91 16.22 1.66
N ASP A 449 -28.48 16.71 0.55
CA ASP A 449 -29.09 15.85 -0.47
C ASP A 449 -28.06 14.98 -1.18
N LEU A 450 -26.91 15.56 -1.56
CA LEU A 450 -25.84 14.78 -2.16
C LEU A 450 -25.28 13.76 -1.17
N CYS A 451 -25.06 14.13 0.09
CA CYS A 451 -24.55 13.20 1.10
C CYS A 451 -25.50 12.01 1.32
N ARG A 452 -26.82 12.25 1.34
CA ARG A 452 -27.84 11.17 1.37
C ARG A 452 -27.78 10.31 0.11
N GLU A 453 -27.64 10.91 -1.07
CA GLU A 453 -27.51 10.18 -2.33
C GLU A 453 -26.28 9.26 -2.34
N LEU A 454 -25.14 9.74 -1.79
CA LEU A 454 -23.91 8.98 -1.63
C LEU A 454 -24.04 7.86 -0.59
N ALA A 455 -24.72 8.11 0.54
CA ALA A 455 -24.98 7.07 1.54
C ALA A 455 -25.81 5.93 0.94
N GLU A 456 -26.88 6.27 0.20
CA GLU A 456 -27.73 5.30 -0.51
C GLU A 456 -26.98 4.53 -1.61
N SER A 457 -25.89 5.08 -2.17
CA SER A 457 -25.05 4.37 -3.14
C SER A 457 -23.93 3.54 -2.50
N GLY A 458 -23.85 3.53 -1.16
CA GLY A 458 -22.91 2.70 -0.41
C GLY A 458 -21.74 3.45 0.21
N CYS A 459 -21.73 4.78 0.22
CA CYS A 459 -20.70 5.55 0.93
C CYS A 459 -20.83 5.30 2.43
N ILE A 460 -19.81 4.76 3.07
CA ILE A 460 -19.79 4.50 4.52
C ILE A 460 -18.89 5.47 5.28
N ALA A 461 -17.93 6.08 4.58
CA ALA A 461 -16.90 6.90 5.19
C ALA A 461 -16.25 7.85 4.19
N VAL A 462 -15.83 9.02 4.67
CA VAL A 462 -14.99 9.96 3.91
C VAL A 462 -13.85 10.48 4.77
N SER A 463 -12.68 10.60 4.16
CA SER A 463 -11.52 11.29 4.72
C SER A 463 -11.29 12.56 3.94
N GLY A 464 -11.12 13.71 4.59
CA GLY A 464 -10.79 14.95 3.89
C GLY A 464 -9.83 15.79 4.68
N GLY A 465 -8.79 16.36 4.04
CA GLY A 465 -7.86 17.23 4.76
C GLY A 465 -8.50 18.58 5.07
N LEU A 466 -8.80 18.87 6.34
CA LEU A 466 -9.11 20.24 6.78
C LEU A 466 -7.83 21.08 6.89
N GLU A 467 -6.71 20.46 7.25
CA GLU A 467 -5.37 21.05 7.51
C GLU A 467 -5.31 22.05 8.68
N ALA A 468 -6.28 22.96 8.79
CA ALA A 468 -6.30 23.99 9.81
C ALA A 468 -7.73 24.47 10.12
N ALA A 469 -8.06 24.56 11.41
CA ALA A 469 -9.30 25.17 11.90
C ALA A 469 -9.20 26.72 11.97
N SER A 470 -8.70 27.36 10.91
CA SER A 470 -8.53 28.83 10.85
C SER A 470 -8.63 29.33 9.41
N ASP A 471 -9.64 30.14 9.12
CA ASP A 471 -9.87 30.73 7.78
C ASP A 471 -8.65 31.50 7.26
N ARG A 472 -7.91 32.18 8.14
CA ARG A 472 -6.66 32.86 7.78
C ARG A 472 -5.62 31.89 7.23
N LEU A 473 -5.46 30.72 7.86
CA LEU A 473 -4.48 29.71 7.46
C LEU A 473 -4.94 28.99 6.19
N LEU A 474 -6.22 28.64 6.09
CA LEU A 474 -6.81 28.05 4.88
C LEU A 474 -6.63 28.96 3.65
N LYS A 475 -6.73 30.28 3.83
CA LYS A 475 -6.46 31.27 2.78
C LYS A 475 -4.98 31.29 2.37
N LEU A 476 -4.05 31.27 3.33
CA LEU A 476 -2.61 31.21 3.05
C LEU A 476 -2.22 29.91 2.34
N MET A 477 -2.84 28.80 2.72
CA MET A 477 -2.66 27.49 2.08
C MET A 477 -3.34 27.39 0.70
N ASN A 478 -4.16 28.38 0.34
CA ASN A 478 -5.01 28.36 -0.85
C ASN A 478 -5.87 27.08 -0.94
N LYS A 479 -6.40 26.62 0.21
CA LYS A 479 -7.26 25.43 0.30
C LYS A 479 -8.61 25.65 -0.38
N GLY A 480 -9.05 26.91 -0.49
CA GLY A 480 -10.27 27.33 -1.19
C GLY A 480 -11.58 26.96 -0.50
N VAL A 481 -11.54 26.71 0.80
CA VAL A 481 -12.69 26.44 1.66
C VAL A 481 -12.55 27.27 2.94
N THR A 482 -13.66 27.53 3.62
CA THR A 482 -13.68 28.09 4.98
C THR A 482 -13.98 27.01 6.01
N VAL A 483 -13.63 27.25 7.28
CA VAL A 483 -13.96 26.36 8.40
C VAL A 483 -15.47 26.12 8.47
N ALA A 484 -16.28 27.18 8.29
CA ALA A 484 -17.74 27.07 8.28
C ALA A 484 -18.27 26.22 7.10
N GLN A 485 -17.64 26.29 5.92
CA GLN A 485 -18.01 25.43 4.79
C GLN A 485 -17.64 23.97 5.07
N ALA A 486 -16.44 23.73 5.59
CA ALA A 486 -15.99 22.38 5.90
C ALA A 486 -16.84 21.73 6.99
N ALA A 487 -17.18 22.48 8.05
CA ALA A 487 -18.06 22.03 9.11
C ALA A 487 -19.47 21.68 8.61
N ARG A 488 -20.03 22.46 7.67
CA ARG A 488 -21.33 22.13 7.04
C ARG A 488 -21.27 20.86 6.21
N ALA A 489 -20.22 20.67 5.42
CA ALA A 489 -20.02 19.45 4.63
C ALA A 489 -19.84 18.23 5.55
N ALA A 490 -18.99 18.32 6.57
CA ALA A 490 -18.78 17.26 7.56
C ALA A 490 -20.09 16.91 8.30
N LYS A 491 -20.88 17.92 8.69
CA LYS A 491 -22.20 17.70 9.28
C LYS A 491 -23.15 16.98 8.31
N ALA A 492 -23.19 17.37 7.04
CA ALA A 492 -24.04 16.73 6.03
C ALA A 492 -23.70 15.24 5.83
N PHE A 493 -22.42 14.88 5.86
CA PHE A 493 -21.98 13.48 5.86
C PHE A 493 -22.42 12.74 7.14
N ALA A 494 -22.15 13.31 8.31
CA ALA A 494 -22.49 12.70 9.60
C ALA A 494 -24.01 12.48 9.76
N ASP A 495 -24.83 13.47 9.37
CA ASP A 495 -26.29 13.37 9.39
C ASP A 495 -26.83 12.30 8.43
N ALA A 496 -26.08 11.98 7.36
CA ALA A 496 -26.38 10.88 6.43
C ALA A 496 -25.87 9.51 6.90
N GLY A 497 -25.27 9.43 8.09
CA GLY A 497 -24.69 8.18 8.63
C GLY A 497 -23.32 7.83 8.04
N ILE A 498 -22.69 8.75 7.30
CA ILE A 498 -21.35 8.58 6.74
C ILE A 498 -20.34 9.02 7.79
N LEU A 499 -19.40 8.13 8.11
CA LEU A 499 -18.34 8.44 9.05
C LEU A 499 -17.34 9.46 8.45
N VAL A 500 -16.78 10.34 9.27
CA VAL A 500 -15.94 11.46 8.80
C VAL A 500 -14.61 11.50 9.53
N HIS A 501 -13.52 11.62 8.76
CA HIS A 501 -12.19 11.99 9.24
C HIS A 501 -11.80 13.32 8.58
N ALA A 502 -11.34 14.29 9.38
CA ALA A 502 -11.08 15.67 8.96
C ALA A 502 -9.72 16.19 9.41
#